data_AF-A0A1V5E5I1-F1
#
_entry.id   AF-A0A1V5E5I1-F1
#
_cell.length_a   1.000
_cell.length_b   1.000
_cell.length_c   1.000
_cell.angle_alpha   90.00
_cell.angle_beta   90.00
_cell.angle_gamma   90.00
#
_symmetry.space_group_name_H-M   'P 1'
#
loop_
_entity.id
_entity.type
_entity.pdbx_description
1 polymer ?
#
loop_
_entity_poly.entity_id
_entity_poly.type
_entity_poly.pdbx_seq_one_letter_code
_entity_poly.pdbx_strand_id
1 'polypeptide(L)' 'MGILPKLSDTPGQVRRFAPVHGEHTDEILSSLGFSAEQIGKLRKDGTVG' A
#
# COMPACT_ATOMS: atom_id res chain seq x y z
N MET A 1 -20.31 13.06 1.55
CA MET A 1 -19.52 13.25 0.31
C MET A 1 -19.47 11.91 -0.41
N GLY A 2 -19.86 11.87 -1.69
CA GLY A 2 -19.93 10.62 -2.48
C GLY A 2 -19.11 10.73 -3.75
N ILE A 3 -18.76 9.59 -4.34
CA ILE A 3 -18.01 9.54 -5.60
C ILE A 3 -18.98 9.85 -6.75
N LEU A 4 -18.65 10.90 -7.49
CA LEU A 4 -19.44 11.45 -8.59
C LEU A 4 -18.58 11.63 -9.83
N PRO A 5 -19.13 11.43 -11.05
CA PRO A 5 -20.48 10.95 -11.33
C PRO A 5 -20.68 9.45 -11.01
N LYS A 6 -21.94 9.02 -10.87
CA LYS A 6 -22.29 7.63 -10.57
C LYS A 6 -22.47 6.86 -11.89
N LEU A 7 -21.64 5.84 -12.15
CA LEU A 7 -21.85 4.92 -13.26
C LEU A 7 -23.03 3.99 -12.95
N SER A 8 -23.82 3.61 -13.96
CA SER A 8 -24.97 2.71 -13.81
C SER A 8 -24.54 1.32 -13.36
N ASP A 9 -23.51 0.77 -14.00
CA ASP A 9 -23.14 -0.64 -13.85
C ASP A 9 -22.01 -0.81 -12.83
N THR A 10 -21.12 0.19 -12.72
CA THR A 10 -19.95 0.16 -11.83
C THR A 10 -19.83 1.42 -10.97
N PRO A 11 -20.79 1.67 -10.05
CA PRO A 11 -20.68 2.82 -9.15
C PRO A 11 -19.37 2.81 -8.36
N GLY A 12 -18.66 3.94 -8.36
CA GLY A 12 -17.45 4.12 -7.55
C GLY A 12 -17.73 3.97 -6.05
N GLN A 13 -16.76 3.39 -5.33
CA GLN A 13 -16.82 3.17 -3.88
C GLN A 13 -15.52 3.62 -3.22
N VAL A 14 -15.61 4.22 -2.04
CA VAL A 14 -14.44 4.50 -1.19
C VAL A 14 -14.02 3.18 -0.57
N ARG A 15 -12.93 2.59 -1.06
CA ARG A 15 -12.48 1.25 -0.63
C ARG A 15 -11.67 1.30 0.66
N ARG A 16 -10.90 2.36 0.84
CA ARG A 16 -10.00 2.55 1.98
C ARG A 16 -9.67 4.02 2.14
N PHE A 17 -9.28 4.39 3.36
CA PHE A 17 -8.70 5.70 3.63
C PHE A 17 -7.24 5.76 3.19
N ALA A 18 -6.67 6.96 3.26
CA ALA A 18 -5.26 7.17 2.99
C ALA A 18 -4.41 6.29 3.93
N PRO A 19 -3.39 5.59 3.38
CA PRO A 19 -2.50 4.80 4.21
C PRO A 19 -1.61 5.70 5.08
N VAL A 20 -1.13 5.13 6.19
CA VAL A 20 -0.02 5.74 6.93
C VAL A 20 1.30 5.60 6.17
N HIS A 21 2.31 6.37 6.56
CA HIS A 21 3.66 6.21 6.01
C HIS A 21 4.13 4.76 6.23
N GLY A 22 4.65 4.14 5.17
CA GLY A 22 5.18 2.78 5.23
C GLY A 22 4.16 1.64 5.29
N GLU A 23 2.84 1.89 5.29
CA GLU A 23 1.80 0.86 5.53
C GLU A 23 1.90 -0.38 4.62
N HIS A 24 2.32 -0.20 3.36
CA HIS A 24 2.44 -1.29 2.39
C HIS A 24 3.88 -1.63 2.00
N THR A 25 4.87 -1.04 2.66
CA THR A 25 6.28 -1.21 2.27
C THR A 25 6.66 -2.69 2.28
N ASP A 26 6.28 -3.43 3.32
CA ASP A 26 6.61 -4.86 3.44
C ASP A 26 5.84 -5.71 2.42
N GLU A 27 4.58 -5.38 2.16
CA GLU A 27 3.74 -6.07 1.18
C GLU A 27 4.31 -5.92 -0.23
N ILE A 28 4.67 -4.69 -0.62
CA ILE A 28 5.28 -4.39 -1.92
C ILE A 28 6.63 -5.07 -2.04
N LEU A 29 7.52 -4.94 -1.06
CA LEU A 29 8.86 -5.56 -1.12
C LEU A 29 8.77 -7.08 -1.19
N SER A 30 7.86 -7.70 -0.43
CA SER A 30 7.60 -9.14 -0.49
C SER A 30 7.10 -9.56 -1.88
N SER A 31 6.15 -8.81 -2.45
CA SER A 31 5.64 -9.07 -3.81
C SER A 31 6.70 -8.94 -4.91
N LEU A 32 7.73 -8.13 -4.67
CA LEU A 32 8.89 -7.95 -5.54
C LEU A 32 9.96 -9.05 -5.34
N GLY A 33 9.76 -9.97 -4.39
CA GLY A 33 10.64 -11.11 -4.13
C GLY A 33 11.71 -10.87 -3.06
N PHE A 34 11.61 -9.80 -2.27
CA PHE A 34 12.51 -9.61 -1.14
C PHE A 34 12.15 -10.56 0.01
N SER A 35 13.14 -11.24 0.57
CA SER A 35 12.97 -12.02 1.78
C SER A 35 12.78 -11.12 3.00
N ALA A 36 12.17 -11.66 4.06
CA ALA A 36 12.01 -10.94 5.34
C ALA A 36 13.35 -10.45 5.92
N GLU A 37 14.45 -11.19 5.70
CA GLU A 37 15.80 -10.80 6.12
C GLU A 37 16.31 -9.58 5.36
N GLN A 38 16.07 -9.52 4.04
CA GLN A 38 16.46 -8.37 3.21
C GLN A 38 15.65 -7.12 3.58
N ILE A 39 14.34 -7.26 3.78
CA ILE A 39 13.48 -6.16 4.24
C ILE A 39 13.93 -5.65 5.62
N GLY A 40 14.26 -6.56 6.54
CA GLY A 40 14.80 -6.21 7.85
C GLY A 40 16.13 -5.45 7.77
N LYS A 41 17.00 -5.79 6.81
CA LYS A 41 18.24 -5.06 6.56
C LYS A 41 17.98 -3.64 6.05
N LEU A 42 17.07 -3.47 5.09
CA LEU A 42 16.69 -2.16 4.54
C LEU A 42 16.08 -1.24 5.61
N ARG A 43 15.30 -1.80 6.54
CA ARG A 43 14.77 -1.05 7.70
C ARG A 43 15.87 -0.60 8.64
N LYS A 44 16.81 -1.49 8.96
CA LYS A 44 17.96 -1.16 9.82
C LYS A 44 18.86 -0.09 9.22
N ASP A 45 18.99 -0.08 7.89
CA ASP A 45 19.75 0.92 7.14
C ASP A 45 19.00 2.27 7.00
N GLY A 46 17.71 2.32 7.39
CA GLY A 46 16.88 3.51 7.24
C GLY A 46 16.45 3.80 5.80
N THR A 47 16.65 2.85 4.88
CA THR A 47 16.27 2.99 3.46
C THR A 47 14.76 2.89 3.25
N VAL A 48 14.09 2.08 4.09
CA VAL A 48 12.65 1.82 4.01
C VAL A 48 12.02 1.88 5.40
N GLY A 49 10.84 2.46 5.50
CA GLY A 49 10.11 2.68 6.75
C GLY A 49 8.90 3.55 6.49
#